data_AF-A0A956L1K9-F1
#
_entry.id   AF-A0A956L1K9-F1
#
_cell.length_a   1.000
_cell.length_b   1.000
_cell.length_c   1.000
_cell.angle_alpha   90.00
_cell.angle_beta   90.00
_cell.angle_gamma   90.00
#
_symmetry.space_group_name_H-M   'P 1'
#
loop_
_entity.id
_entity.type
_entity.pdbx_description
1 polymer ?
#
loop_
_entity_poly.entity_id
_entity_poly.type
_entity_poly.pdbx_seq_one_letter_code
_entity_poly.pdbx_strand_id
1 'polypeptide(L)'
;EGAREQLEGIWDEASRDRVAQGIQRAAGAELADEIWARVSGRLDDYADAWVEGHREACEATTIRAEQSAAVLDRRMACLHRARTALRVDVELLAALDEHTVLRAVELVDRLPMLDRCADVDALLAEVPLPDDPAAQAAIQSAHVRLAEAASLHRLGRYADALEAVRLVEAEAEPLGHGPLLAELAAQEGLTLEALGRYEQAQITLHRAVGQAVEQGSLGVAVGAIADWAFVLDERLSRSDEALLAAELGLRLARRVGQPSLEALALGRVASVLHTQGKWEESEAAYRETLALLEATEPVDVLRVAVVSNDLGAQLFERGQVDEALALHRRALEIREHELGSSHPYVGSSLTNLGNVHYARREHDEAQRYYERALALYARVYGPDHPLTTLTQGNYAALLMVRGELDRADPLLREVVRIKERTYGPDHPETANAYNNLARLEQERGNLDLAHEHLQRSLRSLSTSLGPDHPQLRTALQNLGSLAVELGRRDEAIGHFERALAVFPDAPPEDLADTKMALAKILWDDPSSRARARTLAEDAVLAYGQVESAHQELADAEAWLHTHPRAESE
;
A
#
# COMPACT_ATOMS: atom_id res chain seq x y z
N GLU A 1 -30.30 -12.74 30.39
CA GLU A 1 -29.90 -11.83 31.48
C GLU A 1 -28.42 -12.05 31.77
N GLY A 2 -27.63 -11.03 32.14
CA GLY A 2 -26.20 -11.20 32.47
C GLY A 2 -25.19 -10.90 31.35
N ALA A 3 -25.62 -10.56 30.13
CA ALA A 3 -24.71 -10.31 29.01
C ALA A 3 -24.02 -8.94 29.13
N ARG A 4 -24.76 -7.89 29.50
CA ARG A 4 -24.17 -6.55 29.62
C ARG A 4 -23.26 -6.44 30.85
N GLU A 5 -23.61 -7.13 31.92
CA GLU A 5 -22.81 -7.25 33.15
C GLU A 5 -21.43 -7.89 32.88
N GLN A 6 -21.34 -8.75 31.86
CA GLN A 6 -20.07 -9.35 31.44
C GLN A 6 -19.11 -8.38 30.73
N LEU A 7 -19.57 -7.17 30.38
CA LEU A 7 -18.75 -6.10 29.84
C LEU A 7 -18.34 -5.06 30.90
N GLU A 8 -18.81 -5.19 32.15
CA GLU A 8 -18.34 -4.36 33.26
C GLU A 8 -16.83 -4.53 33.46
N GLY A 9 -16.11 -3.42 33.63
CA GLY A 9 -14.65 -3.36 33.66
C GLY A 9 -13.95 -3.52 32.31
N ILE A 10 -14.68 -3.88 31.24
CA ILE A 10 -14.16 -3.98 29.87
C ILE A 10 -14.55 -2.74 29.07
N TRP A 11 -15.84 -2.44 28.96
CA TRP A 11 -16.35 -1.25 28.27
C TRP A 11 -17.52 -0.64 29.05
N ASP A 12 -17.17 0.03 30.14
CA ASP A 12 -18.05 0.82 31.00
C ASP A 12 -17.60 2.29 31.08
N GLU A 13 -18.26 3.09 31.92
CA GLU A 13 -17.91 4.52 32.12
C GLU A 13 -16.44 4.70 32.55
N ALA A 14 -15.93 3.85 33.43
CA ALA A 14 -14.56 3.96 33.92
C ALA A 14 -13.51 3.59 32.88
N SER A 15 -13.73 2.54 32.07
CA SER A 15 -12.83 2.21 30.96
C SER A 15 -12.92 3.24 29.83
N ARG A 16 -14.11 3.78 29.56
CA ARG A 16 -14.30 4.88 28.59
C ARG A 16 -13.46 6.09 28.97
N ASP A 17 -13.55 6.52 30.22
CA ASP A 17 -12.75 7.63 30.73
C ASP A 17 -11.24 7.37 30.62
N ARG A 18 -10.79 6.13 30.92
CA ARG A 18 -9.37 5.76 30.80
C ARG A 18 -8.89 5.81 29.35
N VAL A 19 -9.67 5.32 28.40
CA VAL A 19 -9.32 5.36 26.97
C VAL A 19 -9.31 6.79 26.45
N ALA A 20 -10.34 7.59 26.79
CA ALA A 20 -10.39 9.01 26.42
C ALA A 20 -9.15 9.77 26.92
N GLN A 21 -8.77 9.57 28.19
CA GLN A 21 -7.55 10.15 28.76
C GLN A 21 -6.27 9.63 28.09
N GLY A 22 -6.23 8.35 27.72
CA GLY A 22 -5.13 7.76 26.95
C GLY A 22 -4.92 8.51 25.63
N ILE A 23 -5.98 8.64 24.84
CA ILE A 23 -5.98 9.35 23.56
C ILE A 23 -5.62 10.83 23.75
N GLN A 24 -6.18 11.51 24.75
CA GLN A 24 -5.86 12.92 25.03
C GLN A 24 -4.43 13.16 25.50
N ARG A 25 -3.78 12.19 26.14
CA ARG A 25 -2.34 12.29 26.46
C ARG A 25 -1.47 12.03 25.25
N ALA A 26 -1.90 11.14 24.36
CA ALA A 26 -1.15 10.70 23.20
C ALA A 26 -1.27 11.63 21.99
N ALA A 27 -2.38 12.38 21.87
CA ALA A 27 -2.65 13.31 20.78
C ALA A 27 -2.94 14.73 21.28
N GLY A 28 -2.68 15.74 20.45
CA GLY A 28 -3.14 17.10 20.71
C GLY A 28 -4.68 17.20 20.74
N ALA A 29 -5.23 18.19 21.45
CA ALA A 29 -6.66 18.29 21.77
C ALA A 29 -7.61 18.06 20.58
N GLU A 30 -7.39 18.75 19.46
CA GLU A 30 -8.24 18.64 18.26
C GLU A 30 -8.20 17.23 17.63
N LEU A 31 -7.02 16.63 17.53
CA LEU A 31 -6.85 15.28 17.00
C LEU A 31 -7.43 14.23 17.96
N ALA A 32 -7.27 14.45 19.26
CA ALA A 32 -7.76 13.55 20.29
C ALA A 32 -9.30 13.45 20.26
N ASP A 33 -10.02 14.56 20.08
CA ASP A 33 -11.48 14.57 19.99
C ASP A 33 -11.98 13.81 18.76
N GLU A 34 -11.31 13.98 17.60
CA GLU A 34 -11.64 13.27 16.37
C GLU A 34 -11.44 11.75 16.48
N ILE A 35 -10.31 11.32 17.06
CA ILE A 35 -9.98 9.91 17.28
C ILE A 35 -10.94 9.31 18.31
N TRP A 36 -11.16 10.00 19.43
CA TRP A 36 -12.04 9.52 20.50
C TRP A 36 -13.46 9.29 20.01
N ALA A 37 -14.05 10.23 19.27
CA ALA A 37 -15.41 10.08 18.75
C ALA A 37 -15.56 8.81 17.89
N ARG A 38 -14.55 8.49 17.08
CA ARG A 38 -14.52 7.30 16.21
C ARG A 38 -14.26 6.00 16.96
N VAL A 39 -13.32 6.02 17.90
CA VAL A 39 -12.97 4.85 18.71
C VAL A 39 -14.13 4.49 19.63
N SER A 40 -14.68 5.47 20.35
CA SER A 40 -15.77 5.24 21.29
C SER A 40 -17.04 4.73 20.59
N GLY A 41 -17.44 5.35 19.47
CA GLY A 41 -18.60 4.89 18.70
C GLY A 41 -18.47 3.44 18.23
N ARG A 42 -17.32 3.05 17.67
CA ARG A 42 -17.09 1.66 17.23
C ARG A 42 -17.10 0.66 18.39
N LEU A 43 -16.51 1.03 19.52
CA LEU A 43 -16.51 0.17 20.71
C LEU A 43 -17.90 0.04 21.33
N ASP A 44 -18.72 1.10 21.28
CA ASP A 44 -20.13 1.03 21.70
C ASP A 44 -20.92 0.08 20.79
N ASP A 45 -20.83 0.26 19.47
CA ASP A 45 -21.52 -0.58 18.49
C ASP A 45 -21.09 -2.05 18.64
N TYR A 46 -19.79 -2.30 18.84
CA TYR A 46 -19.25 -3.63 19.05
C TYR A 46 -19.74 -4.25 20.37
N ALA A 47 -19.76 -3.49 21.46
CA ALA A 47 -20.27 -3.94 22.75
C ALA A 47 -21.75 -4.31 22.68
N ASP A 48 -22.55 -3.51 21.98
CA ASP A 48 -23.98 -3.75 21.79
C ASP A 48 -24.24 -4.98 20.90
N ALA A 49 -23.50 -5.12 19.80
CA ALA A 49 -23.55 -6.30 18.94
C ALA A 49 -23.12 -7.57 19.69
N TRP A 50 -22.15 -7.48 20.59
CA TRP A 50 -21.72 -8.62 21.41
C TRP A 50 -22.82 -9.05 22.39
N VAL A 51 -23.45 -8.10 23.07
CA VAL A 51 -24.57 -8.36 23.98
C VAL A 51 -25.73 -9.01 23.23
N GLU A 52 -26.05 -8.52 22.03
CA GLU A 52 -27.09 -9.09 21.18
C GLU A 52 -26.74 -10.52 20.75
N GLY A 53 -25.54 -10.73 20.22
CA GLY A 53 -25.08 -12.06 19.78
C GLY A 53 -25.07 -13.09 20.91
N HIS A 54 -24.66 -12.69 22.12
CA HIS A 54 -24.71 -13.54 23.31
C HIS A 54 -26.16 -13.88 23.71
N ARG A 55 -27.05 -12.88 23.74
CA ARG A 55 -28.48 -13.11 24.03
C ARG A 55 -29.09 -14.05 23.00
N GLU A 56 -28.89 -13.78 21.72
CA GLU A 56 -29.46 -14.54 20.62
C GLU A 56 -29.00 -16.00 20.65
N ALA A 57 -27.71 -16.26 20.88
CA ALA A 57 -27.20 -17.61 21.04
C ALA A 57 -27.87 -18.36 22.21
N CYS A 58 -28.03 -17.71 23.36
CA CYS A 58 -28.73 -18.31 24.49
C CYS A 58 -30.21 -18.59 24.20
N GLU A 59 -30.94 -17.63 23.65
CA GLU A 59 -32.37 -17.76 23.39
C GLU A 59 -32.67 -18.80 22.31
N ALA A 60 -31.88 -18.83 21.24
CA ALA A 60 -31.99 -19.84 20.17
C ALA A 60 -31.91 -21.27 20.74
N THR A 61 -31.02 -21.50 21.72
CA THR A 61 -30.88 -22.83 22.36
C THR A 61 -31.94 -23.09 23.42
N THR A 62 -32.12 -22.16 24.36
CA THR A 62 -32.84 -22.43 25.62
C THR A 62 -34.33 -22.11 25.55
N ILE A 63 -34.72 -21.17 24.70
CA ILE A 63 -36.12 -20.72 24.57
C ILE A 63 -36.73 -21.30 23.29
N ARG A 64 -36.06 -21.13 22.15
CA ARG A 64 -36.59 -21.52 20.83
C ARG A 64 -36.24 -22.95 20.43
N ALA A 65 -35.25 -23.57 21.07
CA ALA A 65 -34.76 -24.92 20.76
C ALA A 65 -34.37 -25.10 19.28
N GLU A 66 -33.82 -24.06 18.66
CA GLU A 66 -33.38 -24.00 17.26
C GLU A 66 -32.01 -24.66 17.05
N GLN A 67 -31.20 -24.77 18.11
CA GLN A 67 -29.85 -25.32 18.05
C GLN A 67 -29.53 -26.22 19.26
N SER A 68 -28.49 -27.05 19.12
CA SER A 68 -28.06 -27.97 20.19
C SER A 68 -27.20 -27.29 21.26
N ALA A 69 -27.05 -27.93 22.42
CA ALA A 69 -26.12 -27.48 23.46
C ALA A 69 -24.66 -27.42 22.97
N ALA A 70 -24.24 -28.37 22.13
CA ALA A 70 -22.90 -28.36 21.55
C ALA A 70 -22.66 -27.16 20.62
N VAL A 71 -23.69 -26.73 19.87
CA VAL A 71 -23.62 -25.50 19.05
C VAL A 71 -23.55 -24.27 19.96
N LEU A 72 -24.32 -24.22 21.05
CA LEU A 72 -24.23 -23.15 22.03
C LEU A 72 -22.81 -23.01 22.60
N ASP A 73 -22.18 -24.12 22.97
CA ASP A 73 -20.81 -24.12 23.51
C ASP A 73 -19.81 -23.53 22.50
N ARG A 74 -19.95 -23.85 21.21
CA ARG A 74 -19.11 -23.29 20.13
C ARG A 74 -19.32 -21.79 19.96
N ARG A 75 -20.57 -21.34 19.92
CA ARG A 75 -20.92 -19.91 19.81
C ARG A 75 -20.41 -19.12 21.01
N MET A 76 -20.56 -19.67 22.22
CA MET A 76 -20.07 -19.04 23.46
C MET A 76 -18.55 -18.98 23.52
N ALA A 77 -17.85 -20.02 23.06
CA ALA A 77 -16.39 -19.98 22.95
C ALA A 77 -15.92 -18.89 21.97
N CYS A 78 -16.60 -18.73 20.83
CA CYS A 78 -16.33 -17.65 19.87
C CYS A 78 -16.56 -16.26 20.50
N LEU A 79 -17.71 -16.04 21.13
CA LEU A 79 -18.03 -14.79 21.80
C LEU A 79 -17.08 -14.48 22.96
N HIS A 80 -16.62 -15.50 23.68
CA HIS A 80 -15.62 -15.34 24.73
C HIS A 80 -14.28 -14.83 24.19
N ARG A 81 -13.82 -15.36 23.04
CA ARG A 81 -12.61 -14.87 22.35
C ARG A 81 -12.80 -13.41 21.91
N ALA A 82 -13.93 -13.10 21.29
CA ALA A 82 -14.29 -11.74 20.86
C ALA A 82 -14.28 -10.73 22.03
N ARG A 83 -14.92 -11.08 23.15
CA ARG A 83 -14.91 -10.25 24.36
C ARG A 83 -13.49 -10.04 24.91
N THR A 84 -12.66 -11.07 24.82
CA THR A 84 -11.30 -10.99 25.33
C THR A 84 -10.43 -10.08 24.45
N ALA A 85 -10.59 -10.16 23.12
CA ALA A 85 -9.96 -9.23 22.20
C ALA A 85 -10.39 -7.78 22.49
N LEU A 86 -11.68 -7.54 22.72
CA LEU A 86 -12.20 -6.23 23.14
C LEU A 86 -11.50 -5.71 24.40
N ARG A 87 -11.36 -6.54 25.44
CA ARG A 87 -10.67 -6.16 26.69
C ARG A 87 -9.22 -5.76 26.43
N VAL A 88 -8.49 -6.56 25.65
CA VAL A 88 -7.09 -6.29 25.32
C VAL A 88 -6.96 -4.97 24.55
N ASP A 89 -7.82 -4.74 23.56
CA ASP A 89 -7.78 -3.52 22.77
C ASP A 89 -8.12 -2.29 23.62
N VAL A 90 -9.10 -2.37 24.53
CA VAL A 90 -9.39 -1.28 25.49
C VAL A 90 -8.19 -0.99 26.39
N GLU A 91 -7.51 -2.01 26.90
CA GLU A 91 -6.32 -1.85 27.74
C GLU A 91 -5.18 -1.16 26.97
N LEU A 92 -4.94 -1.57 25.73
CA LEU A 92 -3.94 -0.97 24.85
C LEU A 92 -4.30 0.47 24.47
N LEU A 93 -5.57 0.75 24.18
CA LEU A 93 -6.07 2.10 23.86
C LEU A 93 -5.88 3.07 25.03
N ALA A 94 -6.05 2.61 26.27
CA ALA A 94 -5.80 3.42 27.46
C ALA A 94 -4.30 3.75 27.67
N ALA A 95 -3.42 2.99 27.03
CA ALA A 95 -1.97 3.08 27.12
C ALA A 95 -1.30 3.63 25.83
N LEU A 96 -2.07 4.26 24.94
CA LEU A 96 -1.53 4.87 23.72
C LEU A 96 -0.49 5.95 24.02
N ASP A 97 0.40 6.12 23.05
CA ASP A 97 1.42 7.17 22.99
C ASP A 97 1.38 7.90 21.63
N GLU A 98 2.23 8.91 21.49
CA GLU A 98 2.29 9.76 20.29
C GLU A 98 2.59 9.00 18.98
N HIS A 99 3.17 7.79 19.06
CA HIS A 99 3.51 6.98 17.90
C HIS A 99 2.38 6.02 17.49
N THR A 100 1.56 5.61 18.45
CA THR A 100 0.54 4.58 18.27
C THR A 100 -0.88 5.15 18.13
N VAL A 101 -1.12 6.39 18.59
CA VAL A 101 -2.47 6.99 18.66
C VAL A 101 -3.20 7.06 17.31
N LEU A 102 -2.47 7.26 16.21
CA LEU A 102 -3.07 7.36 14.87
C LEU A 102 -3.64 6.03 14.37
N ARG A 103 -3.16 4.91 14.92
CA ARG A 103 -3.60 3.54 14.59
C ARG A 103 -4.75 3.08 15.48
N ALA A 104 -5.26 3.92 16.39
CA ALA A 104 -6.32 3.56 17.33
C ALA A 104 -7.62 3.15 16.62
N VAL A 105 -7.98 3.84 15.54
CA VAL A 105 -9.17 3.49 14.74
C VAL A 105 -8.98 2.16 14.03
N GLU A 106 -7.81 1.93 13.43
CA GLU A 106 -7.47 0.67 12.77
C GLU A 106 -7.46 -0.51 13.76
N LEU A 107 -7.03 -0.27 15.00
CA LEU A 107 -7.04 -1.29 16.05
C LEU A 107 -8.46 -1.81 16.30
N VAL A 108 -9.41 -0.90 16.54
CA VAL A 108 -10.80 -1.27 16.87
C VAL A 108 -11.59 -1.79 15.67
N ASP A 109 -11.28 -1.32 14.47
CA ASP A 109 -11.88 -1.81 13.22
C ASP A 109 -11.59 -3.29 12.97
N ARG A 110 -10.44 -3.76 13.47
CA ARG A 110 -9.97 -5.15 13.31
C ARG A 110 -10.37 -6.06 14.47
N LEU A 111 -11.30 -5.64 15.33
CA LEU A 111 -11.90 -6.54 16.31
C LEU A 111 -12.56 -7.74 15.60
N PRO A 112 -12.60 -8.93 16.23
CA PRO A 112 -13.19 -10.12 15.61
C PRO A 112 -14.64 -9.89 15.22
N MET A 113 -14.98 -10.17 13.95
CA MET A 113 -16.36 -10.02 13.46
C MET A 113 -17.30 -10.99 14.20
N LEU A 114 -18.39 -10.47 14.75
CA LEU A 114 -19.29 -11.21 15.65
C LEU A 114 -20.30 -12.09 14.89
N ASP A 115 -20.55 -11.78 13.62
CA ASP A 115 -21.36 -12.58 12.69
C ASP A 115 -20.81 -14.01 12.50
N ARG A 116 -19.48 -14.18 12.54
CA ARG A 116 -18.83 -15.51 12.56
C ARG A 116 -19.26 -16.34 13.76
N CYS A 117 -19.56 -15.71 14.90
CA CYS A 117 -20.08 -16.41 16.06
C CYS A 117 -21.57 -16.81 15.92
N ALA A 118 -22.25 -16.36 14.86
CA ALA A 118 -23.59 -16.78 14.49
C ALA A 118 -23.61 -17.83 13.37
N ASP A 119 -22.54 -17.95 12.58
CA ASP A 119 -22.40 -18.96 11.52
C ASP A 119 -22.09 -20.35 12.11
N VAL A 120 -23.15 -21.15 12.28
CA VAL A 120 -23.05 -22.49 12.87
C VAL A 120 -22.24 -23.44 11.99
N ASP A 121 -22.36 -23.36 10.67
CA ASP A 121 -21.66 -24.25 9.76
C ASP A 121 -20.16 -23.99 9.80
N ALA A 122 -19.76 -22.72 9.82
CA ALA A 122 -18.36 -22.33 10.00
C ALA A 122 -17.79 -22.80 11.35
N LEU A 123 -18.54 -22.61 12.44
CA LEU A 123 -18.10 -23.02 13.78
C LEU A 123 -17.99 -24.54 13.93
N LEU A 124 -18.82 -25.32 13.25
CA LEU A 124 -18.76 -26.78 13.26
C LEU A 124 -17.65 -27.33 12.35
N ALA A 125 -17.21 -26.56 11.36
CA ALA A 125 -16.07 -26.91 10.51
C ALA A 125 -14.71 -26.69 11.21
N GLU A 126 -14.67 -25.92 12.32
CA GLU A 126 -13.44 -25.73 13.10
C GLU A 126 -12.96 -27.03 13.75
N VAL A 127 -11.63 -27.25 13.69
CA VAL A 127 -10.99 -28.37 14.39
C VAL A 127 -11.37 -28.34 15.87
N PRO A 128 -11.91 -29.43 16.44
CA PRO A 128 -12.28 -29.46 17.85
C PRO A 128 -11.06 -29.27 18.74
N LEU A 129 -11.27 -28.58 19.87
CA LEU A 129 -10.29 -28.58 20.94
C LEU A 129 -10.10 -30.00 21.48
N PRO A 130 -8.92 -30.34 22.04
CA PRO A 130 -8.70 -31.62 22.71
C PRO A 130 -9.74 -31.88 23.81
N ASP A 131 -10.05 -33.14 24.12
CA ASP A 131 -11.01 -33.48 25.17
C ASP A 131 -10.51 -33.13 26.60
N ASP A 132 -9.18 -33.02 26.77
CA ASP A 132 -8.57 -32.69 28.07
C ASP A 132 -8.87 -31.23 28.47
N PRO A 133 -9.59 -30.99 29.59
CA PRO A 133 -9.94 -29.63 30.01
C PRO A 133 -8.74 -28.72 30.29
N ALA A 134 -7.61 -29.30 30.74
CA ALA A 134 -6.40 -28.51 30.97
C ALA A 134 -5.78 -28.03 29.65
N ALA A 135 -5.68 -28.92 28.65
CA ALA A 135 -5.26 -28.55 27.31
C ALA A 135 -6.21 -27.52 26.66
N GLN A 136 -7.53 -27.68 26.83
CA GLN A 136 -8.52 -26.69 26.35
C GLN A 136 -8.26 -25.30 26.92
N ALA A 137 -8.10 -25.21 28.25
CA ALA A 137 -7.84 -23.95 28.94
C ALA A 137 -6.50 -23.33 28.51
N ALA A 138 -5.47 -24.16 28.31
CA ALA A 138 -4.15 -23.71 27.85
C ALA A 138 -4.22 -23.15 26.41
N ILE A 139 -4.91 -23.84 25.49
CA ILE A 139 -5.09 -23.38 24.11
C ILE A 139 -5.90 -22.07 24.06
N GLN A 140 -6.96 -21.97 24.85
CA GLN A 140 -7.75 -20.73 24.94
C GLN A 140 -6.91 -19.56 25.47
N SER A 141 -6.10 -19.78 26.51
CA SER A 141 -5.15 -18.80 27.03
C SER A 141 -4.12 -18.37 25.99
N ALA A 142 -3.63 -19.31 25.16
CA ALA A 142 -2.71 -19.01 24.08
C ALA A 142 -3.37 -18.15 22.98
N HIS A 143 -4.61 -18.45 22.55
CA HIS A 143 -5.33 -17.61 21.58
C HIS A 143 -5.53 -16.17 22.08
N VAL A 144 -5.79 -16.00 23.39
CA VAL A 144 -5.92 -14.65 23.98
C VAL A 144 -4.63 -13.85 23.86
N ARG A 145 -3.48 -14.46 24.16
CA ARG A 145 -2.17 -13.80 24.06
C ARG A 145 -1.72 -13.63 22.61
N LEU A 146 -2.11 -14.53 21.71
CA LEU A 146 -1.93 -14.32 20.28
C LEU A 146 -2.71 -13.10 19.79
N ALA A 147 -3.97 -12.93 20.23
CA ALA A 147 -4.77 -11.76 19.90
C ALA A 147 -4.10 -10.47 20.40
N GLU A 148 -3.53 -10.48 21.61
CA GLU A 148 -2.73 -9.37 22.13
C GLU A 148 -1.50 -9.06 21.27
N ALA A 149 -0.76 -10.08 20.85
CA ALA A 149 0.38 -9.90 19.95
C ALA A 149 -0.05 -9.33 18.59
N ALA A 150 -1.21 -9.75 18.06
CA ALA A 150 -1.78 -9.20 16.85
C ALA A 150 -2.24 -7.73 17.03
N SER A 151 -2.79 -7.37 18.20
CA SER A 151 -3.14 -5.98 18.54
C SER A 151 -1.91 -5.08 18.66
N LEU A 152 -0.83 -5.58 19.29
CA LEU A 152 0.46 -4.89 19.34
C LEU A 152 1.02 -4.65 17.93
N HIS A 153 0.92 -5.64 17.05
CA HIS A 153 1.29 -5.49 15.64
C HIS A 153 0.49 -4.38 14.97
N ARG A 154 -0.84 -4.37 15.12
CA ARG A 154 -1.72 -3.35 14.51
C ARG A 154 -1.41 -1.93 14.98
N LEU A 155 -0.97 -1.78 16.22
CA LEU A 155 -0.50 -0.51 16.78
C LEU A 155 0.90 -0.10 16.30
N GLY A 156 1.60 -0.95 15.53
CA GLY A 156 2.96 -0.69 15.08
C GLY A 156 4.04 -1.03 16.11
N ARG A 157 3.68 -1.66 17.23
CA ARG A 157 4.63 -2.14 18.26
C ARG A 157 5.22 -3.49 17.86
N TYR A 158 5.85 -3.54 16.69
CA TYR A 158 6.25 -4.79 16.04
C TYR A 158 7.28 -5.60 16.85
N ALA A 159 8.19 -4.94 17.57
CA ALA A 159 9.15 -5.64 18.41
C ALA A 159 8.47 -6.37 19.58
N ASP A 160 7.56 -5.68 20.27
CA ASP A 160 6.79 -6.24 21.38
C ASP A 160 5.86 -7.36 20.89
N ALA A 161 5.22 -7.17 19.73
CA ALA A 161 4.40 -8.18 19.08
C ALA A 161 5.21 -9.46 18.78
N LEU A 162 6.42 -9.32 18.23
CA LEU A 162 7.28 -10.47 17.91
C LEU A 162 7.71 -11.22 19.17
N GLU A 163 8.05 -10.51 20.25
CA GLU A 163 8.37 -11.12 21.54
C GLU A 163 7.17 -11.87 22.11
N ALA A 164 5.98 -11.25 22.08
CA ALA A 164 4.75 -11.85 22.55
C ALA A 164 4.39 -13.12 21.76
N VAL A 165 4.44 -13.11 20.42
CA VAL A 165 4.17 -14.30 19.60
C VAL A 165 5.10 -15.46 19.96
N ARG A 166 6.40 -15.20 20.09
CA ARG A 166 7.40 -16.25 20.38
C ARG A 166 7.24 -16.86 21.75
N LEU A 167 6.84 -16.05 22.74
CA LEU A 167 6.53 -16.55 24.07
C LEU A 167 5.33 -17.50 24.02
N VAL A 168 4.28 -17.12 23.30
CA VAL A 168 3.08 -17.95 23.14
C VAL A 168 3.39 -19.23 22.35
N GLU A 169 4.20 -19.16 21.29
CA GLU A 169 4.62 -20.34 20.50
C GLU A 169 5.35 -21.36 21.37
N ALA A 170 6.31 -20.93 22.19
CA ALA A 170 7.05 -21.83 23.08
C ALA A 170 6.16 -22.56 24.10
N GLU A 171 5.08 -21.92 24.54
CA GLU A 171 4.11 -22.53 25.47
C GLU A 171 3.06 -23.39 24.76
N ALA A 172 2.73 -23.05 23.51
CA ALA A 172 1.74 -23.76 22.70
C ALA A 172 2.30 -25.02 22.04
N GLU A 173 3.60 -25.07 21.73
CA GLU A 173 4.25 -26.18 21.04
C GLU A 173 4.03 -27.54 21.74
N PRO A 174 4.17 -27.67 23.07
CA PRO A 174 3.91 -28.92 23.78
C PRO A 174 2.43 -29.36 23.76
N LEU A 175 1.50 -28.44 23.49
CA LEU A 175 0.06 -28.75 23.42
C LEU A 175 -0.30 -29.47 22.11
N GLY A 176 0.55 -29.38 21.09
CA GLY A 176 0.37 -30.08 19.80
C GLY A 176 -0.89 -29.66 19.03
N HIS A 177 -1.48 -28.51 19.34
CA HIS A 177 -2.67 -28.02 18.64
C HIS A 177 -2.28 -27.30 17.34
N GLY A 178 -2.26 -28.05 16.24
CA GLY A 178 -1.81 -27.59 14.93
C GLY A 178 -2.42 -26.27 14.43
N PRO A 179 -3.75 -26.05 14.52
CA PRO A 179 -4.36 -24.78 14.12
C PRO A 179 -3.77 -23.55 14.82
N LEU A 180 -3.63 -23.60 16.15
CA LEU A 180 -3.02 -22.52 16.94
C LEU A 180 -1.56 -22.27 16.52
N LEU A 181 -0.79 -23.33 16.29
CA LEU A 181 0.61 -23.19 15.84
C LEU A 181 0.71 -22.55 14.45
N ALA A 182 -0.24 -22.85 13.55
CA ALA A 182 -0.30 -22.23 12.23
C ALA A 182 -0.66 -20.73 12.32
N GLU A 183 -1.59 -20.35 13.20
CA GLU A 183 -1.94 -18.95 13.44
C GLU A 183 -0.76 -18.16 14.05
N LEU A 184 -0.06 -18.75 15.02
CA LEU A 184 1.15 -18.17 15.62
C LEU A 184 2.24 -17.95 14.58
N ALA A 185 2.51 -18.95 13.73
CA ALA A 185 3.48 -18.84 12.66
C ALA A 185 3.09 -17.76 11.63
N ALA A 186 1.80 -17.66 11.26
CA ALA A 186 1.32 -16.61 10.37
C ALA A 186 1.54 -15.21 10.96
N GLN A 187 1.18 -15.02 12.24
CA GLN A 187 1.37 -13.74 12.94
C GLN A 187 2.86 -13.39 13.15
N GLU A 188 3.72 -14.39 13.42
CA GLU A 188 5.17 -14.18 13.49
C GLU A 188 5.70 -13.70 12.13
N GLY A 189 5.30 -14.37 11.05
CA GLY A 189 5.67 -14.03 9.68
C GLY A 189 5.30 -12.60 9.30
N LEU A 190 4.04 -12.21 9.54
CA LEU A 190 3.55 -10.85 9.35
C LEU A 190 4.37 -9.82 10.15
N THR A 191 4.71 -10.15 11.39
CA THR A 191 5.47 -9.23 12.27
C THR A 191 6.94 -9.14 11.87
N LEU A 192 7.53 -10.21 11.37
CA LEU A 192 8.88 -10.22 10.81
C LEU A 192 8.97 -9.34 9.54
N GLU A 193 7.94 -9.37 8.69
CA GLU A 193 7.82 -8.48 7.53
C GLU A 193 7.85 -7.02 7.96
N ALA A 194 7.01 -6.63 8.91
CA ALA A 194 6.93 -5.25 9.40
C ALA A 194 8.24 -4.75 10.06
N LEU A 195 9.05 -5.67 10.58
CA LEU A 195 10.38 -5.39 11.13
C LEU A 195 11.50 -5.35 10.08
N GLY A 196 11.18 -5.52 8.78
CA GLY A 196 12.16 -5.53 7.70
C GLY A 196 12.94 -6.85 7.57
N ARG A 197 12.51 -7.93 8.24
CA ARG A 197 13.20 -9.23 8.23
C ARG A 197 12.60 -10.16 7.16
N TYR A 198 12.61 -9.70 5.92
CA TYR A 198 11.85 -10.30 4.81
C TYR A 198 12.18 -11.77 4.53
N GLU A 199 13.46 -12.16 4.59
CA GLU A 199 13.86 -13.56 4.41
C GLU A 199 13.36 -14.48 5.53
N GLN A 200 13.32 -13.98 6.78
CA GLN A 200 12.74 -14.75 7.87
C GLN A 200 11.21 -14.81 7.73
N ALA A 201 10.60 -13.68 7.35
CA ALA A 201 9.16 -13.59 7.13
C ALA A 201 8.68 -14.60 6.08
N GLN A 202 9.34 -14.68 4.91
CA GLN A 202 8.92 -15.61 3.86
C GLN A 202 9.05 -17.08 4.28
N ILE A 203 10.11 -17.45 5.00
CA ILE A 203 10.29 -18.82 5.52
C ILE A 203 9.20 -19.15 6.53
N THR A 204 8.94 -18.23 7.46
CA THR A 204 7.96 -18.42 8.53
C THR A 204 6.54 -18.47 7.99
N LEU A 205 6.18 -17.61 7.03
CA LEU A 205 4.87 -17.64 6.37
C LEU A 205 4.69 -18.93 5.55
N HIS A 206 5.70 -19.37 4.79
CA HIS A 206 5.63 -20.65 4.07
C HIS A 206 5.43 -21.84 5.01
N ARG A 207 6.09 -21.85 6.19
CA ARG A 207 5.86 -22.84 7.25
C ARG A 207 4.40 -22.79 7.74
N ALA A 208 3.88 -21.59 8.01
CA ALA A 208 2.50 -21.39 8.44
C ALA A 208 1.49 -21.95 7.42
N VAL A 209 1.74 -21.75 6.12
CA VAL A 209 0.92 -22.30 5.04
C VAL A 209 0.89 -23.83 5.10
N GLY A 210 2.06 -24.47 5.19
CA GLY A 210 2.15 -25.93 5.30
C GLY A 210 1.36 -26.48 6.49
N GLN A 211 1.58 -25.89 7.67
CA GLN A 211 0.88 -26.27 8.90
C GLN A 211 -0.64 -26.07 8.78
N ALA A 212 -1.08 -24.91 8.28
CA ALA A 212 -2.50 -24.60 8.15
C ALA A 212 -3.21 -25.57 7.19
N VAL A 213 -2.59 -25.91 6.05
CA VAL A 213 -3.14 -26.85 5.06
C VAL A 213 -3.23 -28.26 5.63
N GLU A 214 -2.18 -28.75 6.29
CA GLU A 214 -2.16 -30.08 6.90
C GLU A 214 -3.26 -30.26 7.96
N GLN A 215 -3.57 -29.18 8.68
CA GLN A 215 -4.56 -29.19 9.77
C GLN A 215 -5.97 -28.80 9.31
N GLY A 216 -6.18 -28.56 8.01
CA GLY A 216 -7.48 -28.16 7.46
C GLY A 216 -7.93 -26.73 7.83
N SER A 217 -7.04 -25.89 8.36
CA SER A 217 -7.30 -24.50 8.73
C SER A 217 -7.21 -23.59 7.49
N LEU A 218 -8.10 -23.80 6.53
CA LEU A 218 -7.96 -23.23 5.18
C LEU A 218 -8.06 -21.70 5.15
N GLY A 219 -8.79 -21.06 6.06
CA GLY A 219 -8.83 -19.60 6.17
C GLY A 219 -7.47 -19.01 6.57
N VAL A 220 -6.80 -19.62 7.55
CA VAL A 220 -5.44 -19.24 7.97
C VAL A 220 -4.46 -19.46 6.82
N ALA A 221 -4.59 -20.57 6.10
CA ALA A 221 -3.75 -20.84 4.92
C ALA A 221 -3.91 -19.76 3.84
N VAL A 222 -5.14 -19.36 3.49
CA VAL A 222 -5.38 -18.29 2.49
C VAL A 222 -4.73 -16.97 2.93
N GLY A 223 -4.90 -16.57 4.19
CA GLY A 223 -4.26 -15.36 4.73
C GLY A 223 -2.74 -15.43 4.65
N ALA A 224 -2.16 -16.51 5.17
CA ALA A 224 -0.70 -16.71 5.17
C ALA A 224 -0.11 -16.78 3.75
N ILE A 225 -0.84 -17.34 2.77
CA ILE A 225 -0.44 -17.33 1.35
C ILE A 225 -0.45 -15.90 0.80
N ALA A 226 -1.49 -15.11 1.12
CA ALA A 226 -1.59 -13.73 0.63
C ALA A 226 -0.46 -12.85 1.19
N ASP A 227 -0.09 -13.03 2.46
CA ASP A 227 1.05 -12.35 3.09
C ASP A 227 2.39 -12.86 2.55
N TRP A 228 2.51 -14.18 2.31
CA TRP A 228 3.72 -14.75 1.72
C TRP A 228 3.97 -14.22 0.31
N ALA A 229 2.93 -14.19 -0.53
CA ALA A 229 3.00 -13.63 -1.87
C ALA A 229 3.38 -12.13 -1.84
N PHE A 230 2.86 -11.37 -0.88
CA PHE A 230 3.28 -9.97 -0.68
C PHE A 230 4.78 -9.85 -0.38
N VAL A 231 5.30 -10.65 0.56
CA VAL A 231 6.73 -10.61 0.90
C VAL A 231 7.58 -10.99 -0.31
N LEU A 232 7.18 -12.01 -1.07
CA LEU A 232 7.90 -12.43 -2.27
C LEU A 232 7.94 -11.32 -3.32
N ASP A 233 6.81 -10.66 -3.59
CA ASP A 233 6.71 -9.63 -4.64
C ASP A 233 7.35 -8.30 -4.20
N GLU A 234 6.77 -7.68 -3.17
CA GLU A 234 7.02 -6.28 -2.80
C GLU A 234 8.30 -6.08 -1.99
N ARG A 235 8.77 -7.14 -1.31
CA ARG A 235 9.95 -7.05 -0.43
C ARG A 235 11.18 -7.75 -0.99
N LEU A 236 10.98 -8.82 -1.78
CA LEU A 236 12.06 -9.65 -2.32
C LEU A 236 12.15 -9.61 -3.84
N SER A 237 11.24 -8.92 -4.54
CA SER A 237 11.24 -8.78 -6.01
C SER A 237 11.26 -10.11 -6.76
N ARG A 238 10.54 -11.12 -6.23
CA ARG A 238 10.38 -12.48 -6.79
C ARG A 238 8.97 -12.66 -7.34
N SER A 239 8.56 -11.79 -8.26
CA SER A 239 7.18 -11.68 -8.74
C SER A 239 6.63 -12.97 -9.38
N ASP A 240 7.45 -13.77 -10.05
CA ASP A 240 6.99 -15.05 -10.63
C ASP A 240 6.59 -16.07 -9.55
N GLU A 241 7.38 -16.16 -8.47
CA GLU A 241 7.07 -17.03 -7.34
C GLU A 241 5.88 -16.50 -6.55
N ALA A 242 5.79 -15.18 -6.40
CA ALA A 242 4.66 -14.52 -5.77
C ALA A 242 3.34 -14.80 -6.52
N LEU A 243 3.36 -14.78 -7.86
CA LEU A 243 2.16 -15.03 -8.66
C LEU A 243 1.68 -16.48 -8.48
N LEU A 244 2.60 -17.45 -8.50
CA LEU A 244 2.28 -18.85 -8.24
C LEU A 244 1.66 -19.04 -6.84
N ALA A 245 2.20 -18.38 -5.83
CA ALA A 245 1.66 -18.41 -4.48
C ALA A 245 0.26 -17.75 -4.43
N ALA A 246 0.09 -16.55 -4.98
CA ALA A 246 -1.18 -15.82 -5.00
C ALA A 246 -2.29 -16.60 -5.72
N GLU A 247 -1.99 -17.22 -6.87
CA GLU A 247 -2.94 -18.07 -7.59
C GLU A 247 -3.34 -19.32 -6.79
N LEU A 248 -2.40 -19.94 -6.08
CA LEU A 248 -2.70 -21.06 -5.19
C LEU A 248 -3.64 -20.62 -4.07
N GLY A 249 -3.37 -19.45 -3.47
CA GLY A 249 -4.24 -18.82 -2.47
C GLY A 249 -5.65 -18.58 -3.00
N LEU A 250 -5.78 -18.07 -4.22
CA LEU A 250 -7.07 -17.81 -4.86
C LEU A 250 -7.86 -19.09 -5.12
N ARG A 251 -7.21 -20.14 -5.63
CA ARG A 251 -7.86 -21.46 -5.82
C ARG A 251 -8.32 -22.05 -4.49
N LEU A 252 -7.53 -21.88 -3.43
CA LEU A 252 -7.91 -22.32 -2.10
C LEU A 252 -9.09 -21.51 -1.55
N ALA A 253 -9.07 -20.18 -1.69
CA ALA A 253 -10.14 -19.30 -1.26
C ALA A 253 -11.47 -19.62 -1.95
N ARG A 254 -11.45 -19.86 -3.26
CA ARG A 254 -12.63 -20.32 -4.03
C ARG A 254 -13.16 -21.67 -3.56
N ARG A 255 -12.29 -22.57 -3.12
CA ARG A 255 -12.70 -23.85 -2.51
C ARG A 255 -13.33 -23.67 -1.13
N VAL A 256 -12.84 -22.70 -0.34
CA VAL A 256 -13.44 -22.33 0.94
C VAL A 256 -14.81 -21.69 0.74
N GLY A 257 -15.00 -20.95 -0.35
CA GLY A 257 -16.30 -20.38 -0.74
C GLY A 257 -16.72 -19.16 0.09
N GLN A 258 -15.77 -18.52 0.78
CA GLN A 258 -16.00 -17.28 1.53
C GLN A 258 -15.61 -16.07 0.67
N PRO A 259 -16.55 -15.18 0.30
CA PRO A 259 -16.26 -14.06 -0.61
C PRO A 259 -15.18 -13.10 -0.10
N SER A 260 -15.09 -12.89 1.22
CA SER A 260 -14.08 -12.01 1.82
C SER A 260 -12.65 -12.56 1.66
N LEU A 261 -12.48 -13.89 1.75
CA LEU A 261 -11.21 -14.58 1.50
C LEU A 261 -10.89 -14.62 0.00
N GLU A 262 -11.90 -14.83 -0.85
CA GLU A 262 -11.70 -14.77 -2.31
C GLU A 262 -11.25 -13.39 -2.75
N ALA A 263 -11.88 -12.33 -2.28
CA ALA A 263 -11.46 -10.96 -2.53
C ALA A 263 -10.03 -10.69 -2.02
N LEU A 264 -9.61 -11.30 -0.90
CA LEU A 264 -8.26 -11.12 -0.36
C LEU A 264 -7.22 -11.73 -1.30
N ALA A 265 -7.44 -12.99 -1.69
CA ALA A 265 -6.54 -13.68 -2.58
C ALA A 265 -6.52 -13.08 -3.99
N LEU A 266 -7.69 -12.68 -4.52
CA LEU A 266 -7.79 -12.07 -5.84
C LEU A 266 -7.13 -10.69 -5.89
N GLY A 267 -7.32 -9.86 -4.86
CA GLY A 267 -6.61 -8.58 -4.75
C GLY A 267 -5.10 -8.75 -4.70
N ARG A 268 -4.60 -9.82 -4.05
CA ARG A 268 -3.18 -10.15 -4.09
C ARG A 268 -2.71 -10.57 -5.48
N VAL A 269 -3.48 -11.39 -6.21
CA VAL A 269 -3.19 -11.72 -7.61
C VAL A 269 -3.14 -10.44 -8.46
N ALA A 270 -4.10 -9.54 -8.30
CA ALA A 270 -4.14 -8.27 -9.03
C ALA A 270 -2.88 -7.42 -8.78
N SER A 271 -2.46 -7.30 -7.53
CA SER A 271 -1.23 -6.58 -7.13
C SER A 271 0.02 -7.20 -7.75
N VAL A 272 0.18 -8.53 -7.74
CA VAL A 272 1.36 -9.16 -8.36
C VAL A 272 1.34 -9.00 -9.89
N LEU A 273 0.17 -9.09 -10.53
CA LEU A 273 0.02 -8.85 -11.97
C LEU A 273 0.37 -7.39 -12.35
N HIS A 274 0.04 -6.43 -11.48
CA HIS A 274 0.44 -5.01 -11.63
C HIS A 274 1.96 -4.90 -11.61
N THR A 275 2.65 -5.47 -10.61
CA THR A 275 4.12 -5.49 -10.53
C THR A 275 4.78 -6.15 -11.76
N GLN A 276 4.15 -7.17 -12.35
CA GLN A 276 4.64 -7.84 -13.57
C GLN A 276 4.36 -7.06 -14.87
N GLY A 277 3.67 -5.92 -14.82
CA GLY A 277 3.26 -5.15 -15.99
C GLY A 277 2.14 -5.81 -16.81
N LYS A 278 1.43 -6.78 -16.24
CA LYS A 278 0.26 -7.44 -16.86
C LYS A 278 -1.00 -6.62 -16.57
N TRP A 279 -1.03 -5.40 -17.10
CA TRP A 279 -1.96 -4.36 -16.69
C TRP A 279 -3.44 -4.73 -16.92
N GLU A 280 -3.79 -5.31 -18.07
CA GLU A 280 -5.17 -5.68 -18.37
C GLU A 280 -5.72 -6.76 -17.43
N GLU A 281 -4.88 -7.76 -17.12
CA GLU A 281 -5.23 -8.86 -16.23
C GLU A 281 -5.35 -8.37 -14.78
N SER A 282 -4.44 -7.50 -14.37
CA SER A 282 -4.47 -6.84 -13.06
C SER A 282 -5.72 -5.97 -12.88
N GLU A 283 -6.06 -5.15 -13.88
CA GLU A 283 -7.26 -4.29 -13.85
C GLU A 283 -8.54 -5.12 -13.72
N ALA A 284 -8.66 -6.20 -14.49
CA ALA A 284 -9.78 -7.13 -14.39
C ALA A 284 -9.88 -7.75 -12.99
N ALA A 285 -8.76 -8.21 -12.42
CA ALA A 285 -8.72 -8.82 -11.09
C ALA A 285 -9.06 -7.81 -9.98
N TYR A 286 -8.61 -6.55 -10.08
CA TYR A 286 -8.99 -5.50 -9.12
C TYR A 286 -10.48 -5.15 -9.18
N ARG A 287 -11.06 -5.06 -10.39
CA ARG A 287 -12.51 -4.81 -10.54
C ARG A 287 -13.35 -5.96 -9.99
N GLU A 288 -12.96 -7.21 -10.25
CA GLU A 288 -13.63 -8.37 -9.65
C GLU A 288 -13.47 -8.38 -8.13
N THR A 289 -12.30 -7.99 -7.61
CA THR A 289 -12.08 -7.84 -6.16
C THR A 289 -13.03 -6.81 -5.55
N LEU A 290 -13.21 -5.64 -6.17
CA LEU A 290 -14.17 -4.62 -5.70
C LEU A 290 -15.60 -5.17 -5.69
N ALA A 291 -16.02 -5.86 -6.76
CA ALA A 291 -17.35 -6.45 -6.84
C ALA A 291 -17.60 -7.49 -5.74
N LEU A 292 -16.59 -8.32 -5.42
CA LEU A 292 -16.67 -9.29 -4.32
C LEU A 292 -16.81 -8.60 -2.96
N LEU A 293 -16.05 -7.53 -2.71
CA LEU A 293 -16.12 -6.76 -1.46
C LEU A 293 -17.48 -6.05 -1.30
N GLU A 294 -18.02 -5.50 -2.38
CA GLU A 294 -19.32 -4.83 -2.38
C GLU A 294 -20.50 -5.81 -2.19
N ALA A 295 -20.30 -7.09 -2.51
CA ALA A 295 -21.30 -8.13 -2.33
C ALA A 295 -21.26 -8.78 -0.93
N THR A 296 -20.24 -8.50 -0.10
CA THR A 296 -20.20 -8.98 1.29
C THR A 296 -21.08 -8.14 2.20
N GLU A 297 -21.75 -8.77 3.16
CA GLU A 297 -22.52 -8.10 4.20
C GLU A 297 -22.00 -8.54 5.59
N PRO A 298 -21.47 -7.62 6.41
CA PRO A 298 -21.25 -6.21 6.11
C PRO A 298 -20.13 -5.98 5.08
N VAL A 299 -20.22 -4.87 4.33
CA VAL A 299 -19.19 -4.47 3.36
C VAL A 299 -17.91 -4.07 4.09
N ASP A 300 -16.77 -4.65 3.68
CA ASP A 300 -15.44 -4.22 4.15
C ASP A 300 -15.01 -2.93 3.42
N VAL A 301 -15.57 -1.80 3.88
CA VAL A 301 -15.39 -0.49 3.26
C VAL A 301 -13.93 -0.04 3.25
N LEU A 302 -13.13 -0.38 4.26
CA LEU A 302 -11.71 -0.02 4.29
C LEU A 302 -10.92 -0.78 3.23
N ARG A 303 -11.22 -2.07 3.00
CA ARG A 303 -10.63 -2.81 1.87
C ARG A 303 -11.09 -2.27 0.52
N VAL A 304 -12.34 -1.82 0.39
CA VAL A 304 -12.80 -1.12 -0.82
C VAL A 304 -11.95 0.13 -1.08
N ALA A 305 -11.61 0.91 -0.04
CA ALA A 305 -10.76 2.08 -0.18
C ALA A 305 -9.32 1.74 -0.59
N VAL A 306 -8.75 0.63 -0.08
CA VAL A 306 -7.42 0.14 -0.49
C VAL A 306 -7.45 -0.26 -1.96
N VAL A 307 -8.36 -1.14 -2.36
CA VAL A 307 -8.43 -1.64 -3.74
C VAL A 307 -8.76 -0.52 -4.73
N SER A 308 -9.62 0.44 -4.34
CA SER A 308 -9.90 1.62 -5.18
C SER A 308 -8.66 2.49 -5.35
N ASN A 309 -7.86 2.68 -4.29
CA ASN A 309 -6.62 3.44 -4.39
C ASN A 309 -5.60 2.77 -5.32
N ASP A 310 -5.46 1.46 -5.22
CA ASP A 310 -4.45 0.71 -5.98
C ASP A 310 -4.82 0.60 -7.46
N LEU A 311 -6.09 0.30 -7.76
CA LEU A 311 -6.61 0.37 -9.12
C LEU A 311 -6.53 1.79 -9.69
N GLY A 312 -6.82 2.82 -8.87
CA GLY A 312 -6.68 4.22 -9.29
C GLY A 312 -5.24 4.58 -9.67
N ALA A 313 -4.26 4.11 -8.90
CA ALA A 313 -2.84 4.34 -9.19
C ALA A 313 -2.42 3.68 -10.50
N GLN A 314 -2.82 2.43 -10.72
CA GLN A 314 -2.55 1.71 -11.96
C GLN A 314 -3.19 2.40 -13.18
N LEU A 315 -4.47 2.80 -13.08
CA LEU A 315 -5.14 3.50 -14.18
C LEU A 315 -4.49 4.86 -14.46
N PHE A 316 -3.97 5.53 -13.43
CA PHE A 316 -3.22 6.77 -13.60
C PHE A 316 -1.89 6.54 -14.34
N GLU A 317 -1.15 5.48 -14.00
CA GLU A 317 0.08 5.08 -14.72
C GLU A 317 -0.18 4.78 -16.20
N ARG A 318 -1.37 4.26 -16.53
CA ARG A 318 -1.81 3.99 -17.91
C ARG A 318 -2.39 5.20 -18.65
N GLY A 319 -2.45 6.37 -18.02
CA GLY A 319 -3.06 7.57 -18.61
C GLY A 319 -4.60 7.56 -18.64
N GLN A 320 -5.27 6.61 -17.98
CA GLN A 320 -6.73 6.59 -17.80
C GLN A 320 -7.16 7.53 -16.66
N VAL A 321 -6.86 8.81 -16.85
CA VAL A 321 -6.85 9.84 -15.80
C VAL A 321 -8.24 10.08 -15.17
N ASP A 322 -9.32 10.04 -15.96
CA ASP A 322 -10.68 10.30 -15.45
C ASP A 322 -11.20 9.20 -14.52
N GLU A 323 -10.92 7.93 -14.84
CA GLU A 323 -11.32 6.81 -14.00
C GLU A 323 -10.46 6.75 -12.73
N ALA A 324 -9.15 6.98 -12.85
CA ALA A 324 -8.26 7.12 -11.70
C ALA A 324 -8.74 8.21 -10.72
N LEU A 325 -9.20 9.36 -11.25
CA LEU A 325 -9.76 10.45 -10.45
C LEU A 325 -10.98 9.98 -9.63
N ALA A 326 -11.90 9.25 -10.25
CA ALA A 326 -13.09 8.74 -9.58
C ALA A 326 -12.75 7.76 -8.44
N LEU A 327 -11.82 6.84 -8.69
CA LEU A 327 -11.38 5.86 -7.71
C LEU A 327 -10.62 6.48 -6.53
N HIS A 328 -9.72 7.43 -6.80
CA HIS A 328 -9.00 8.13 -5.72
C HIS A 328 -9.93 9.01 -4.88
N ARG A 329 -10.97 9.63 -5.48
CA ARG A 329 -12.02 10.35 -4.73
C ARG A 329 -12.81 9.41 -3.84
N ARG A 330 -13.24 8.27 -4.38
CA ARG A 330 -13.92 7.22 -3.61
C ARG A 330 -13.08 6.76 -2.42
N ALA A 331 -11.80 6.49 -2.63
CA ALA A 331 -10.88 6.09 -1.56
C ALA A 331 -10.71 7.20 -0.50
N LEU A 332 -10.63 8.47 -0.92
CA LEU A 332 -10.55 9.61 -0.01
C LEU A 332 -11.80 9.71 0.87
N GLU A 333 -12.98 9.66 0.26
CA GLU A 333 -14.27 9.78 0.96
C GLU A 333 -14.44 8.70 2.02
N ILE A 334 -14.13 7.45 1.68
CA ILE A 334 -14.19 6.34 2.64
C ILE A 334 -13.17 6.55 3.77
N ARG A 335 -11.91 6.90 3.45
CA ARG A 335 -10.87 7.10 4.48
C ARG A 335 -11.17 8.26 5.42
N GLU A 336 -11.72 9.36 4.91
CA GLU A 336 -12.16 10.49 5.73
C GLU A 336 -13.33 10.13 6.63
N HIS A 337 -14.31 9.39 6.11
CA HIS A 337 -15.45 8.91 6.88
C HIS A 337 -14.99 7.95 7.99
N GLU A 338 -14.33 6.86 7.60
CA GLU A 338 -13.97 5.77 8.50
C GLU A 338 -12.84 6.13 9.46
N LEU A 339 -11.72 6.61 8.94
CA LEU A 339 -10.48 6.78 9.73
C LEU A 339 -10.35 8.20 10.30
N GLY A 340 -10.98 9.17 9.66
CA GLY A 340 -10.87 10.58 10.02
C GLY A 340 -9.95 11.36 9.10
N SER A 341 -10.24 12.66 9.00
CA SER A 341 -9.55 13.63 8.15
C SER A 341 -8.06 13.80 8.49
N SER A 342 -7.68 13.43 9.70
CA SER A 342 -6.30 13.49 10.18
C SER A 342 -5.51 12.19 9.96
N HIS A 343 -6.14 11.13 9.45
CA HIS A 343 -5.49 9.83 9.28
C HIS A 343 -4.44 9.87 8.16
N PRO A 344 -3.26 9.24 8.33
CA PRO A 344 -2.20 9.20 7.30
C PRO A 344 -2.67 8.73 5.91
N TYR A 345 -3.57 7.74 5.83
CA TYR A 345 -4.12 7.27 4.55
C TYR A 345 -5.00 8.31 3.83
N VAL A 346 -5.54 9.31 4.53
CA VAL A 346 -6.17 10.47 3.87
C VAL A 346 -5.09 11.27 3.13
N GLY A 347 -3.93 11.47 3.73
CA GLY A 347 -2.79 12.15 3.09
C GLY A 347 -2.32 11.48 1.80
N SER A 348 -2.36 10.15 1.72
CA SER A 348 -1.94 9.42 0.51
C SER A 348 -2.98 9.59 -0.61
N SER A 349 -4.27 9.47 -0.29
CA SER A 349 -5.35 9.78 -1.24
C SER A 349 -5.29 11.23 -1.75
N LEU A 350 -5.02 12.19 -0.86
CA LEU A 350 -4.88 13.60 -1.24
C LEU A 350 -3.67 13.82 -2.17
N THR A 351 -2.54 13.16 -1.89
CA THR A 351 -1.35 13.26 -2.76
C THR A 351 -1.63 12.68 -4.14
N ASN A 352 -2.30 11.53 -4.22
CA ASN A 352 -2.69 10.91 -5.49
C ASN A 352 -3.67 11.79 -6.29
N LEU A 353 -4.66 12.39 -5.63
CA LEU A 353 -5.55 13.37 -6.28
C LEU A 353 -4.79 14.61 -6.77
N GLY A 354 -3.81 15.10 -5.99
CA GLY A 354 -2.91 16.16 -6.42
C GLY A 354 -2.16 15.80 -7.70
N ASN A 355 -1.63 14.58 -7.79
CA ASN A 355 -0.93 14.07 -8.98
C ASN A 355 -1.86 14.00 -10.21
N VAL A 356 -3.09 13.50 -10.02
CA VAL A 356 -4.10 13.42 -11.08
C VAL A 356 -4.46 14.82 -11.62
N HIS A 357 -4.74 15.78 -10.72
CA HIS A 357 -5.03 17.15 -11.12
C HIS A 357 -3.82 17.84 -11.77
N TYR A 358 -2.60 17.54 -11.31
CA TYR A 358 -1.37 18.02 -11.95
C TYR A 358 -1.25 17.52 -13.39
N ALA A 359 -1.47 16.23 -13.65
CA ALA A 359 -1.45 15.65 -14.99
C ALA A 359 -2.51 16.26 -15.92
N ARG A 360 -3.69 16.62 -15.38
CA ARG A 360 -4.76 17.33 -16.10
C ARG A 360 -4.48 18.80 -16.34
N ARG A 361 -3.34 19.33 -15.87
CA ARG A 361 -3.00 20.76 -15.88
C ARG A 361 -3.99 21.63 -15.08
N GLU A 362 -4.71 21.02 -14.14
CA GLU A 362 -5.62 21.67 -13.19
C GLU A 362 -4.81 22.13 -11.97
N HIS A 363 -3.92 23.10 -12.19
CA HIS A 363 -2.87 23.47 -11.24
C HIS A 363 -3.40 24.02 -9.91
N ASP A 364 -4.54 24.72 -9.92
CA ASP A 364 -5.13 25.27 -8.69
C ASP A 364 -5.74 24.15 -7.82
N GLU A 365 -6.39 23.16 -8.43
CA GLU A 365 -6.89 21.97 -7.75
C GLU A 365 -5.74 21.13 -7.19
N ALA A 366 -4.71 20.87 -8.00
CA ALA A 366 -3.51 20.13 -7.58
C ALA A 366 -2.86 20.79 -6.35
N GLN A 367 -2.73 22.13 -6.37
CA GLN A 367 -2.20 22.90 -5.25
C GLN A 367 -3.03 22.70 -3.97
N ARG A 368 -4.36 22.79 -4.05
CA ARG A 368 -5.23 22.59 -2.88
C ARG A 368 -5.02 21.21 -2.25
N TYR A 369 -4.91 20.17 -3.07
CA TYR A 369 -4.70 18.80 -2.60
C TYR A 369 -3.32 18.61 -1.97
N TYR A 370 -2.25 19.11 -2.60
CA TYR A 370 -0.90 19.03 -2.04
C TYR A 370 -0.76 19.82 -0.73
N GLU A 371 -1.29 21.04 -0.67
CA GLU A 371 -1.24 21.84 0.57
C GLU A 371 -1.99 21.15 1.71
N ARG A 372 -3.14 20.53 1.42
CA ARG A 372 -3.90 19.78 2.41
C ARG A 372 -3.16 18.52 2.88
N ALA A 373 -2.54 17.78 1.96
CA ALA A 373 -1.71 16.61 2.30
C ALA A 373 -0.47 17.00 3.12
N LEU A 374 0.21 18.09 2.74
CA LEU A 374 1.37 18.62 3.47
C LEU A 374 1.01 19.08 4.87
N ALA A 375 -0.10 19.80 5.03
CA ALA A 375 -0.58 20.22 6.36
C ALA A 375 -0.89 19.01 7.25
N LEU A 376 -1.51 17.98 6.69
CA LEU A 376 -1.79 16.72 7.39
C LEU A 376 -0.49 16.04 7.82
N TYR A 377 0.40 15.72 6.87
CA TYR A 377 1.62 14.97 7.18
C TYR A 377 2.61 15.75 8.05
N ALA A 378 2.74 17.06 7.86
CA ALA A 378 3.58 17.89 8.73
C ALA A 378 3.07 17.91 10.17
N ARG A 379 1.74 17.92 10.38
CA ARG A 379 1.13 17.84 11.71
C ARG A 379 1.29 16.45 12.34
N VAL A 380 1.17 15.39 11.54
CA VAL A 380 1.10 14.00 12.00
C VAL A 380 2.48 13.37 12.20
N TYR A 381 3.39 13.55 11.24
CA TYR A 381 4.70 12.91 11.23
C TYR A 381 5.87 13.90 11.29
N GLY A 382 5.59 15.19 11.12
CA GLY A 382 6.62 16.22 11.01
C GLY A 382 7.14 16.43 9.58
N PRO A 383 8.00 17.43 9.40
CA PRO A 383 8.50 17.85 8.09
C PRO A 383 9.45 16.85 7.43
N ASP A 384 10.15 16.05 8.23
CA ASP A 384 11.22 15.16 7.77
C ASP A 384 10.72 13.76 7.34
N HIS A 385 9.43 13.47 7.51
CA HIS A 385 8.88 12.14 7.22
C HIS A 385 8.89 11.86 5.70
N PRO A 386 9.12 10.60 5.25
CA PRO A 386 9.15 10.26 3.83
C PRO A 386 7.90 10.68 3.06
N LEU A 387 6.71 10.51 3.63
CA LEU A 387 5.46 10.94 2.99
C LEU A 387 5.36 12.47 2.87
N THR A 388 5.78 13.23 3.90
CA THR A 388 5.85 14.69 3.81
C THR A 388 6.81 15.12 2.72
N THR A 389 8.00 14.50 2.69
CA THR A 389 9.07 14.79 1.73
C THR A 389 8.65 14.48 0.29
N LEU A 390 7.92 13.38 0.08
CA LEU A 390 7.37 13.00 -1.23
C LEU A 390 6.36 14.05 -1.72
N THR A 391 5.37 14.40 -0.88
CA THR A 391 4.38 15.43 -1.25
C THR A 391 5.04 16.80 -1.46
N GLN A 392 6.10 17.15 -0.71
CA GLN A 392 6.87 18.38 -0.92
C GLN A 392 7.52 18.42 -2.29
N GLY A 393 8.12 17.30 -2.74
CA GLY A 393 8.69 17.18 -4.08
C GLY A 393 7.64 17.40 -5.17
N ASN A 394 6.47 16.79 -5.04
CA ASN A 394 5.38 16.94 -6.01
C ASN A 394 4.82 18.37 -6.02
N TYR A 395 4.67 18.98 -4.85
CA TYR A 395 4.25 20.39 -4.74
C TYR A 395 5.27 21.35 -5.34
N ALA A 396 6.56 21.12 -5.12
CA ALA A 396 7.62 21.92 -5.73
C ALA A 396 7.60 21.78 -7.26
N ALA A 397 7.34 20.57 -7.78
CA ALA A 397 7.21 20.36 -9.21
C ALA A 397 6.05 21.17 -9.82
N LEU A 398 4.91 21.26 -9.13
CA LEU A 398 3.80 22.12 -9.51
C LEU A 398 4.18 23.61 -9.50
N LEU A 399 4.89 24.08 -8.47
CA LEU A 399 5.34 25.47 -8.39
C LEU A 399 6.27 25.84 -9.54
N MET A 400 7.14 24.93 -9.96
CA MET A 400 8.01 25.12 -11.12
C MET A 400 7.23 25.32 -12.42
N VAL A 401 6.22 24.49 -12.68
CA VAL A 401 5.35 24.64 -13.87
C VAL A 401 4.60 25.98 -13.86
N ARG A 402 4.32 26.55 -12.69
CA ARG A 402 3.73 27.90 -12.54
C ARG A 402 4.75 29.04 -12.66
N GLY A 403 6.03 28.73 -12.84
CA GLY A 403 7.13 29.72 -12.87
C GLY A 403 7.51 30.26 -11.50
N GLU A 404 7.02 29.65 -10.41
CA GLU A 404 7.23 30.11 -9.03
C GLU A 404 8.53 29.53 -8.43
N LEU A 405 9.64 29.69 -9.16
CA LEU A 405 10.91 29.02 -8.86
C LEU A 405 11.47 29.37 -7.47
N ASP A 406 11.24 30.59 -6.99
CA ASP A 406 11.69 31.04 -5.66
C ASP A 406 10.95 30.34 -4.51
N ARG A 407 9.73 29.84 -4.77
CA ARG A 407 8.98 29.03 -3.80
C ARG A 407 9.35 27.55 -3.89
N ALA A 408 9.71 27.06 -5.07
CA ALA A 408 10.11 25.67 -5.29
C ALA A 408 11.51 25.36 -4.71
N ASP A 409 12.46 26.29 -4.84
CA ASP A 409 13.86 26.13 -4.42
C ASP A 409 14.04 25.67 -2.95
N PRO A 410 13.47 26.35 -1.94
CA PRO A 410 13.64 25.92 -0.56
C PRO A 410 13.04 24.52 -0.30
N LEU A 411 11.93 24.17 -0.98
CA LEU A 411 11.32 22.84 -0.84
C LEU A 411 12.22 21.75 -1.41
N LEU A 412 12.75 21.94 -2.63
CA LEU A 412 13.61 20.94 -3.27
C LEU A 412 14.94 20.76 -2.55
N ARG A 413 15.55 21.84 -2.07
CA ARG A 413 16.79 21.73 -1.27
C ARG A 413 16.56 20.98 0.04
N GLU A 414 15.41 21.22 0.67
CA GLU A 414 15.04 20.51 1.89
C GLU A 414 14.79 19.02 1.62
N VAL A 415 14.08 18.68 0.53
CA VAL A 415 13.87 17.31 0.09
C VAL A 415 15.21 16.58 -0.15
N VAL A 416 16.16 17.22 -0.83
CA VAL A 416 17.52 16.67 -1.02
C VAL A 416 18.21 16.45 0.33
N ARG A 417 18.23 17.45 1.21
CA ARG A 417 18.86 17.37 2.54
C ARG A 417 18.28 16.21 3.36
N ILE A 418 16.97 16.06 3.37
CA ILE A 418 16.29 14.97 4.09
C ILE A 418 16.68 13.62 3.50
N LYS A 419 16.60 13.44 2.17
CA LYS A 419 16.93 12.17 1.51
C LYS A 419 18.40 11.78 1.65
N GLU A 420 19.33 12.74 1.54
CA GLU A 420 20.75 12.52 1.81
C GLU A 420 20.99 12.04 3.25
N ARG A 421 20.33 12.66 4.24
CA ARG A 421 20.46 12.26 5.65
C ARG A 421 19.83 10.89 5.92
N THR A 422 18.70 10.57 5.30
CA THR A 422 17.93 9.36 5.58
C THR A 422 18.48 8.13 4.85
N TYR A 423 18.83 8.28 3.56
CA TYR A 423 19.22 7.16 2.70
C TYR A 423 20.69 7.21 2.25
N GLY A 424 21.35 8.36 2.42
CA GLY A 424 22.67 8.62 1.86
C GLY A 424 22.62 9.26 0.47
N PRO A 425 23.73 9.85 0.02
CA PRO A 425 23.80 10.57 -1.26
C PRO A 425 23.70 9.67 -2.49
N ASP A 426 24.05 8.38 -2.36
CA ASP A 426 24.11 7.44 -3.48
C ASP A 426 22.84 6.58 -3.63
N HIS A 427 21.79 6.82 -2.84
CA HIS A 427 20.56 6.03 -2.87
C HIS A 427 19.61 6.45 -4.02
N PRO A 428 18.81 5.53 -4.61
CA PRO A 428 17.85 5.85 -5.68
C PRO A 428 16.85 6.94 -5.28
N GLU A 429 16.34 6.90 -4.06
CA GLU A 429 15.45 7.95 -3.54
C GLU A 429 16.08 9.34 -3.54
N THR A 430 17.38 9.45 -3.28
CA THR A 430 18.13 10.71 -3.30
C THR A 430 18.38 11.17 -4.74
N ALA A 431 18.57 10.23 -5.68
CA ALA A 431 18.74 10.51 -7.10
C ALA A 431 17.54 11.31 -7.68
N ASN A 432 16.32 10.88 -7.36
CA ASN A 432 15.09 11.57 -7.79
C ASN A 432 15.04 13.03 -7.30
N ALA A 433 15.54 13.30 -6.09
CA ALA A 433 15.61 14.67 -5.57
C ALA A 433 16.63 15.54 -6.32
N TYR A 434 17.79 14.96 -6.68
CA TYR A 434 18.75 15.67 -7.53
C TYR A 434 18.20 15.97 -8.92
N ASN A 435 17.43 15.05 -9.52
CA ASN A 435 16.76 15.31 -10.80
C ASN A 435 15.81 16.52 -10.72
N ASN A 436 15.02 16.62 -9.65
CA ASN A 436 14.13 17.77 -9.47
C ASN A 436 14.91 19.08 -9.27
N LEU A 437 16.00 19.04 -8.49
CA LEU A 437 16.87 20.21 -8.30
C LEU A 437 17.56 20.61 -9.61
N ALA A 438 17.96 19.64 -10.45
CA ALA A 438 18.53 19.92 -11.76
C ALA A 438 17.54 20.65 -12.66
N ARG A 439 16.28 20.19 -12.70
CA ARG A 439 15.23 20.86 -13.48
C ARG A 439 15.00 22.30 -13.02
N LEU A 440 15.07 22.55 -11.71
CA LEU A 440 14.98 23.91 -11.17
C LEU A 440 16.11 24.81 -11.66
N GLU A 441 17.35 24.32 -11.61
CA GLU A 441 18.50 25.07 -12.10
C GLU A 441 18.43 25.27 -13.62
N GLN A 442 17.93 24.29 -14.38
CA GLN A 442 17.70 24.41 -15.82
C GLN A 442 16.66 25.49 -16.15
N GLU A 443 15.52 25.52 -15.44
CA GLU A 443 14.49 26.56 -15.61
C GLU A 443 14.99 27.97 -15.22
N ARG A 444 15.98 28.06 -14.32
CA ARG A 444 16.70 29.31 -13.99
C ARG A 444 17.77 29.69 -15.02
N GLY A 445 18.08 28.82 -15.98
CA GLY A 445 19.15 29.00 -16.96
C GLY A 445 20.56 28.64 -16.44
N ASN A 446 20.67 28.05 -15.25
CA ASN A 446 21.92 27.60 -14.65
C ASN A 446 22.31 26.20 -15.15
N LEU A 447 22.51 26.07 -16.47
CA LEU A 447 22.66 24.77 -17.15
C LEU A 447 23.83 23.93 -16.62
N ASP A 448 24.94 24.55 -16.20
CA ASP A 448 26.08 23.81 -15.62
C ASP A 448 25.75 23.20 -14.24
N LEU A 449 24.98 23.91 -13.41
CA LEU A 449 24.51 23.38 -12.12
C LEU A 449 23.47 22.27 -12.32
N ALA A 450 22.55 22.46 -13.27
CA ALA A 450 21.62 21.41 -13.67
C ALA A 450 22.37 20.13 -14.08
N HIS A 451 23.45 20.30 -14.87
CA HIS A 451 24.27 19.20 -15.32
C HIS A 451 24.95 18.47 -14.17
N GLU A 452 25.51 19.20 -13.20
CA GLU A 452 26.11 18.60 -12.01
C GLU A 452 25.09 17.77 -11.21
N HIS A 453 23.88 18.29 -11.01
CA HIS A 453 22.82 17.60 -10.29
C HIS A 453 22.34 16.34 -11.02
N LEU A 454 22.14 16.39 -12.34
CA LEU A 454 21.80 15.20 -13.12
C LEU A 454 22.92 14.15 -13.10
N GLN A 455 24.18 14.57 -13.16
CA GLN A 455 25.30 13.65 -13.00
C GLN A 455 25.33 13.00 -11.61
N ARG A 456 24.99 13.75 -10.55
CA ARG A 456 24.82 13.16 -9.20
C ARG A 456 23.70 12.12 -9.22
N SER A 457 22.53 12.44 -9.77
CA SER A 457 21.43 11.48 -9.92
C SER A 457 21.86 10.20 -10.63
N LEU A 458 22.52 10.32 -11.80
CA LEU A 458 22.98 9.16 -12.56
C LEU A 458 24.00 8.33 -11.77
N ARG A 459 24.93 8.98 -11.04
CA ARG A 459 25.90 8.27 -10.21
C ARG A 459 25.22 7.50 -9.07
N SER A 460 24.30 8.13 -8.35
CA SER A 460 23.54 7.49 -7.27
C SER A 460 22.83 6.23 -7.77
N LEU A 461 22.08 6.34 -8.88
CA LEU A 461 21.40 5.21 -9.50
C LEU A 461 22.38 4.11 -9.97
N SER A 462 23.46 4.50 -10.65
CA SER A 462 24.46 3.54 -11.16
C SER A 462 25.16 2.76 -10.04
N THR A 463 25.46 3.43 -8.92
CA THR A 463 26.11 2.79 -7.77
C THR A 463 25.16 1.87 -7.02
N SER A 464 23.90 2.25 -6.85
CA SER A 464 22.92 1.47 -6.09
C SER A 464 22.32 0.29 -6.87
N LEU A 465 22.05 0.48 -8.16
CA LEU A 465 21.27 -0.47 -8.97
C LEU A 465 22.09 -1.17 -10.05
N GLY A 466 23.31 -0.68 -10.30
CA GLY A 466 24.16 -1.12 -11.40
C GLY A 466 24.02 -0.23 -12.64
N PRO A 467 24.98 -0.32 -13.57
CA PRO A 467 25.12 0.61 -14.71
C PRO A 467 24.09 0.41 -15.83
N ASP A 468 23.38 -0.73 -15.84
CA ASP A 468 22.44 -1.11 -16.90
C ASP A 468 20.98 -1.16 -16.40
N HIS A 469 20.70 -0.64 -15.19
CA HIS A 469 19.37 -0.74 -14.61
C HIS A 469 18.36 0.20 -15.28
N PRO A 470 17.11 -0.23 -15.56
CA PRO A 470 16.10 0.59 -16.23
C PRO A 470 15.82 1.96 -15.60
N GLN A 471 15.93 2.07 -14.26
CA GLN A 471 15.73 3.35 -13.55
C GLN A 471 16.75 4.45 -13.93
N LEU A 472 17.87 4.11 -14.58
CA LEU A 472 18.81 5.12 -15.09
C LEU A 472 18.24 5.91 -16.29
N ARG A 473 17.22 5.38 -16.98
CA ARG A 473 16.64 5.96 -18.21
C ARG A 473 16.33 7.44 -18.06
N THR A 474 15.55 7.82 -17.06
CA THR A 474 15.09 9.22 -16.89
C THR A 474 16.25 10.18 -16.64
N ALA A 475 17.23 9.79 -15.81
CA ALA A 475 18.41 10.60 -15.56
C ALA A 475 19.27 10.77 -16.84
N LEU A 476 19.41 9.70 -17.64
CA LEU A 476 20.10 9.73 -18.93
C LEU A 476 19.36 10.60 -19.95
N GLN A 477 18.03 10.48 -20.05
CA GLN A 477 17.22 11.31 -20.95
C GLN A 477 17.33 12.80 -20.60
N ASN A 478 17.29 13.14 -19.31
CA ASN A 478 17.47 14.51 -18.85
C ASN A 478 18.88 15.03 -19.14
N LEU A 479 19.92 14.21 -18.95
CA LEU A 479 21.30 14.56 -19.30
C LEU A 479 21.47 14.78 -20.80
N GLY A 480 20.84 13.93 -21.62
CA GLY A 480 20.84 14.05 -23.07
C GLY A 480 20.19 15.36 -23.52
N SER A 481 19.02 15.67 -22.98
CA SER A 481 18.28 16.90 -23.29
C SER A 481 19.06 18.15 -22.88
N LEU A 482 19.63 18.15 -21.67
CA LEU A 482 20.45 19.26 -21.20
C LEU A 482 21.75 19.42 -22.02
N ALA A 483 22.35 18.31 -22.45
CA ALA A 483 23.52 18.34 -23.32
C ALA A 483 23.20 18.97 -24.69
N VAL A 484 21.98 18.79 -25.23
CA VAL A 484 21.52 19.51 -26.43
C VAL A 484 21.50 21.02 -26.18
N GLU A 485 20.91 21.47 -25.07
CA GLU A 485 20.84 22.89 -24.71
C GLU A 485 22.23 23.53 -24.51
N LEU A 486 23.18 22.75 -23.98
CA LEU A 486 24.58 23.14 -23.83
C LEU A 486 25.38 23.08 -25.16
N GLY A 487 24.79 22.61 -26.25
CA GLY A 487 25.46 22.42 -27.55
C GLY A 487 26.47 21.25 -27.56
N ARG A 488 26.40 20.33 -26.59
CA ARG A 488 27.28 19.17 -26.43
C ARG A 488 26.69 17.96 -27.15
N ARG A 489 26.71 18.01 -28.48
CA ARG A 489 26.07 17.02 -29.38
C ARG A 489 26.46 15.56 -29.09
N ASP A 490 27.75 15.26 -29.02
CA ASP A 490 28.23 13.88 -28.86
C ASP A 490 27.84 13.30 -27.49
N GLU A 491 27.84 14.14 -26.46
CA GLU A 491 27.37 13.77 -25.12
C GLU A 491 25.86 13.47 -25.13
N ALA A 492 25.07 14.30 -25.81
CA ALA A 492 23.63 14.09 -25.94
C ALA A 492 23.30 12.75 -26.60
N ILE A 493 23.96 12.45 -27.74
CA ILE A 493 23.81 11.17 -28.43
C ILE A 493 24.15 10.01 -27.49
N GLY A 494 25.29 10.08 -26.79
CA GLY A 494 25.72 9.03 -25.88
C GLY A 494 24.72 8.77 -24.74
N HIS A 495 24.13 9.81 -24.15
CA HIS A 495 23.12 9.66 -23.10
C HIS A 495 21.80 9.10 -23.63
N PHE A 496 21.30 9.56 -24.78
CA PHE A 496 20.08 9.02 -25.37
C PHE A 496 20.23 7.57 -25.83
N GLU A 497 21.37 7.20 -26.43
CA GLU A 497 21.63 5.80 -26.80
C GLU A 497 21.67 4.90 -25.56
N ARG A 498 22.30 5.36 -24.48
CA ARG A 498 22.29 4.63 -23.21
C ARG A 498 20.89 4.54 -22.62
N ALA A 499 20.09 5.60 -22.68
CA ALA A 499 18.72 5.61 -22.19
C ALA A 499 17.85 4.55 -22.90
N LEU A 500 18.02 4.39 -24.22
CA LEU A 500 17.35 3.33 -25.00
C LEU A 500 17.89 1.93 -24.70
N ALA A 501 19.17 1.80 -24.33
CA ALA A 501 19.82 0.51 -24.11
C ALA A 501 19.55 -0.07 -22.71
N VAL A 502 19.39 0.76 -21.67
CA VAL A 502 19.12 0.28 -20.30
C VAL A 502 17.69 -0.20 -20.08
N PHE A 503 16.79 0.07 -21.03
CA PHE A 503 15.40 -0.41 -20.97
C PHE A 503 14.88 -0.76 -22.36
N PRO A 504 15.41 -1.83 -23.00
CA PRO A 504 15.13 -2.15 -24.40
C PRO A 504 13.69 -2.66 -24.63
N ASP A 505 13.09 -3.27 -23.61
CA ASP A 505 11.74 -3.84 -23.65
C ASP A 505 10.67 -2.89 -23.06
N ALA A 506 11.02 -1.61 -22.89
CA ALA A 506 10.08 -0.59 -22.43
C ALA A 506 8.86 -0.50 -23.35
N PRO A 507 7.69 -0.15 -22.82
CA PRO A 507 6.55 0.22 -23.65
C PRO A 507 6.97 1.28 -24.69
N PRO A 508 6.55 1.17 -25.96
CA PRO A 508 7.00 2.09 -27.02
C PRO A 508 6.79 3.58 -26.69
N GLU A 509 5.72 3.91 -25.98
CA GLU A 509 5.38 5.25 -25.49
C GLU A 509 6.45 5.83 -24.55
N ASP A 510 7.07 4.99 -23.72
CA ASP A 510 8.14 5.38 -22.80
C ASP A 510 9.42 5.77 -23.54
N LEU A 511 9.64 5.22 -24.73
CA LEU A 511 10.83 5.49 -25.54
C LEU A 511 10.60 6.62 -26.54
N ALA A 512 9.36 7.05 -26.77
CA ALA A 512 8.98 7.94 -27.86
C ALA A 512 9.73 9.29 -27.81
N ASP A 513 9.75 9.94 -26.64
CA ASP A 513 10.46 11.23 -26.45
C ASP A 513 11.96 11.10 -26.69
N THR A 514 12.57 10.04 -26.13
CA THR A 514 14.01 9.78 -26.29
C THR A 514 14.37 9.48 -27.75
N LYS A 515 13.57 8.65 -28.43
CA LYS A 515 13.75 8.34 -29.86
C LYS A 515 13.61 9.61 -30.70
N MET A 516 12.62 10.45 -30.42
CA MET A 516 12.39 11.68 -31.16
C MET A 516 13.51 12.71 -30.93
N ALA A 517 13.99 12.86 -29.70
CA ALA A 517 15.12 13.73 -29.38
C ALA A 517 16.40 13.26 -30.10
N LEU A 518 16.69 11.96 -30.04
CA LEU A 518 17.84 11.37 -30.73
C LEU A 518 17.72 11.51 -32.26
N ALA A 519 16.52 11.32 -32.83
CA ALA A 519 16.24 11.49 -34.24
C ALA A 519 16.60 12.91 -34.73
N LYS A 520 16.12 13.94 -34.01
CA LYS A 520 16.39 15.34 -34.34
C LYS A 520 17.88 15.63 -34.37
N ILE A 521 18.63 15.11 -33.41
CA ILE A 521 20.08 15.32 -33.35
C ILE A 521 20.77 14.58 -34.49
N LEU A 522 20.49 13.29 -34.68
CA LEU A 522 21.14 12.46 -35.70
C LEU A 522 20.90 12.99 -37.12
N TRP A 523 19.79 13.68 -37.39
CA TRP A 523 19.45 14.18 -38.72
C TRP A 523 20.50 15.13 -39.33
N ASP A 524 21.18 15.92 -38.51
CA ASP A 524 22.18 16.88 -39.02
C ASP A 524 23.38 16.18 -39.67
N ASP A 525 23.64 14.91 -39.33
CA ASP A 525 24.64 14.08 -39.98
C ASP A 525 24.01 13.29 -41.14
N PRO A 526 24.40 13.57 -42.41
CA PRO A 526 23.87 12.85 -43.57
C PRO A 526 23.99 11.32 -43.47
N SER A 527 25.03 10.80 -42.81
CA SER A 527 25.23 9.36 -42.68
C SER A 527 24.25 8.67 -41.72
N SER A 528 23.61 9.46 -40.85
CA SER A 528 22.70 8.98 -39.80
C SER A 528 21.22 9.26 -40.11
N ARG A 529 20.89 9.90 -41.24
CA ARG A 529 19.51 10.33 -41.58
C ARG A 529 18.51 9.19 -41.69
N ALA A 530 18.90 8.06 -42.29
CA ALA A 530 18.06 6.87 -42.36
C ALA A 530 17.61 6.42 -40.96
N ARG A 531 18.59 6.29 -40.04
CA ARG A 531 18.36 5.90 -38.64
C ARG A 531 17.54 6.94 -37.90
N ALA A 532 17.87 8.22 -38.06
CA ALA A 532 17.12 9.33 -37.47
C ALA A 532 15.64 9.25 -37.86
N ARG A 533 15.37 8.97 -39.13
CA ARG A 533 14.00 8.84 -39.62
C ARG A 533 13.28 7.64 -39.04
N THR A 534 13.91 6.45 -38.98
CA THR A 534 13.31 5.28 -38.33
C THR A 534 12.94 5.57 -36.88
N LEU A 535 13.82 6.23 -36.12
CA LEU A 535 13.55 6.60 -34.73
C LEU A 535 12.34 7.54 -34.61
N ALA A 536 12.21 8.53 -35.51
CA ALA A 536 11.05 9.43 -35.53
C ALA A 536 9.76 8.73 -35.97
N GLU A 537 9.82 7.82 -36.94
CA GLU A 537 8.67 7.01 -37.37
C GLU A 537 8.17 6.11 -36.22
N ASP A 538 9.08 5.47 -35.49
CA ASP A 538 8.77 4.72 -34.27
C ASP A 538 8.10 5.59 -33.19
N ALA A 539 8.63 6.81 -32.97
CA ALA A 539 8.08 7.73 -31.99
C ALA A 539 6.65 8.18 -32.35
N VAL A 540 6.39 8.48 -33.63
CA VAL A 540 5.04 8.81 -34.13
C VAL A 540 4.06 7.68 -33.90
N LEU A 541 4.45 6.43 -34.18
CA LEU A 541 3.60 5.27 -33.91
C LEU A 541 3.25 5.15 -32.42
N ALA A 542 4.24 5.39 -31.56
CA ALA A 542 4.07 5.34 -30.11
C ALA A 542 3.16 6.46 -29.59
N TYR A 543 3.37 7.72 -30.00
CA TYR A 543 2.47 8.83 -29.61
C TYR A 543 1.04 8.60 -30.06
N GLY A 544 0.82 7.96 -31.21
CA GLY A 544 -0.51 7.60 -31.70
C GLY A 544 -1.29 6.62 -30.83
N GLN A 545 -0.63 5.93 -29.89
CA GLN A 545 -1.28 5.04 -28.92
C GLN A 545 -1.63 5.73 -27.60
N VAL A 546 -1.15 6.96 -27.38
CA VAL A 546 -1.31 7.69 -26.11
C VAL A 546 -2.31 8.83 -26.31
N GLU A 547 -3.48 8.71 -25.66
CA GLU A 547 -4.56 9.71 -25.79
C GLU A 547 -4.10 11.13 -25.41
N SER A 548 -3.22 11.26 -24.42
CA SER A 548 -2.72 12.57 -24.00
C SER A 548 -1.63 13.17 -24.89
N ALA A 549 -1.05 12.42 -25.84
CA ALA A 549 0.15 12.82 -26.60
C ALA A 549 -0.16 13.48 -27.96
N HIS A 550 -1.32 14.13 -28.09
CA HIS A 550 -1.78 14.69 -29.38
C HIS A 550 -0.83 15.77 -29.93
N GLN A 551 -0.21 16.57 -29.06
CA GLN A 551 0.70 17.64 -29.50
C GLN A 551 2.03 17.06 -29.95
N GLU A 552 2.58 16.11 -29.19
CA GLU A 552 3.82 15.41 -29.46
C GLU A 552 3.72 14.63 -30.78
N LEU A 553 2.58 13.97 -31.01
CA LEU A 553 2.24 13.33 -32.28
C LEU A 553 2.27 14.34 -33.44
N ALA A 554 1.54 15.44 -33.31
CA ALA A 554 1.45 16.46 -34.37
C ALA A 554 2.83 17.07 -34.69
N ASP A 555 3.64 17.36 -33.67
CA ASP A 555 4.98 17.91 -33.83
C ASP A 555 5.93 16.92 -34.49
N ALA A 556 5.84 15.64 -34.13
CA ALA A 556 6.66 14.57 -34.71
C ALA A 556 6.27 14.28 -36.17
N GLU A 557 4.97 14.28 -36.50
CA GLU A 557 4.47 14.16 -37.87
C GLU A 557 4.92 15.35 -38.74
N ALA A 558 4.82 16.58 -38.22
CA ALA A 558 5.28 17.79 -38.90
C ALA A 558 6.80 17.74 -39.16
N TRP A 559 7.57 17.21 -38.21
CA TRP A 559 9.01 16.99 -38.40
C TRP A 559 9.28 15.98 -39.51
N LEU A 560 8.62 14.81 -39.51
CA LEU A 560 8.78 13.80 -40.57
C LEU A 560 8.39 14.31 -41.97
N HIS A 561 7.41 15.21 -42.04
CA HIS A 561 6.98 15.84 -43.29
C HIS A 561 8.06 16.77 -43.87
N THR A 562 8.76 17.51 -43.02
CA THR A 562 9.83 18.42 -43.43
C THR A 562 11.18 17.71 -43.63
N HIS A 563 11.28 16.43 -43.26
CA HIS A 563 12.51 15.62 -43.27
C HIS A 563 12.31 14.32 -44.09
N PRO A 564 12.01 14.39 -45.40
CA PRO A 564 11.62 13.23 -46.23
C PRO A 564 12.73 12.19 -46.39
N ARG A 565 12.38 10.93 -46.70
CA ARG A 565 13.36 9.91 -47.13
C ARG A 565 14.12 10.43 -48.35
N ALA A 566 15.42 10.16 -48.42
CA ALA A 566 16.17 10.43 -49.64
C ALA A 566 15.58 9.57 -50.78
N GLU A 567 15.41 10.13 -51.99
CA GLU A 567 14.83 9.44 -53.16
C GLU A 567 15.65 8.21 -53.66
N SER A 568 16.71 7.81 -52.94
CA SER A 568 17.58 6.68 -53.26
C SER A 568 17.83 5.71 -52.09
N GLU A 569 17.01 5.74 -51.04
CA GLU A 569 16.88 4.68 -50.03
C GLU A 569 15.69 3.78 -50.35
#